data_AF-A0A2N7XT23-F1
#
_entry.id   AF-A0A2N7XT23-F1
#
_cell.length_a   1.000
_cell.length_b   1.000
_cell.length_c   1.000
_cell.angle_alpha   90.00
_cell.angle_beta   90.00
_cell.angle_gamma   90.00
#
_symmetry.space_group_name_H-M   'P 1'
#
loop_
_entity.id
_entity.type
_entity.pdbx_description
1 polymer ?
#
loop_
_entity_poly.entity_id
_entity_poly.type
_entity_poly.pdbx_seq_one_letter_code
_entity_poly.pdbx_strand_id
1 'polypeptide(L)'
;YGRTPEPETPYQRAGQLWDERIGSARVQARNWRLMAFGGLFLTTGLSAGLVWQSMQSRVVPYVVAVDALGEARAIAPAATDYRPT
;
A
#
# COMPACT_ATOMS: atom_id res chain seq x y z
N TYR A 1 5.52 -11.98 55.62
CA TYR A 1 5.23 -10.54 55.81
C TYR A 1 4.97 -9.91 54.45
N GLY A 2 3.70 -9.80 54.09
CA GLY A 2 3.27 -9.30 52.78
C GLY A 2 3.39 -7.78 52.70
N ARG A 3 3.84 -7.28 51.54
CA ARG A 3 3.64 -5.88 51.17
C ARG A 3 2.19 -5.74 50.73
N THR A 4 1.31 -5.44 51.66
CA THR A 4 -0.01 -4.92 51.31
C THR A 4 0.23 -3.53 50.69
N PRO A 5 -0.21 -3.27 49.45
CA PRO A 5 -0.11 -1.94 48.85
C PRO A 5 -0.81 -0.92 49.75
N GLU A 6 -0.26 0.28 49.85
CA GLU A 6 -0.89 1.37 50.58
C GLU A 6 -2.30 1.62 50.00
N PRO A 7 -3.34 1.69 50.84
CA PRO A 7 -4.71 1.84 50.35
C PRO A 7 -4.87 3.18 49.61
N GLU A 8 -5.28 3.11 48.34
CA GLU A 8 -5.48 4.30 47.52
C GLU A 8 -6.55 5.21 48.13
N THR A 9 -6.14 6.44 48.41
CA THR A 9 -7.07 7.44 48.95
C THR A 9 -8.02 7.92 47.85
N PRO A 10 -9.25 8.35 48.19
CA PRO A 10 -10.18 8.94 47.21
C PRO A 10 -9.57 10.10 46.40
N TYR A 11 -8.66 10.86 47.00
CA TYR A 11 -7.92 11.93 46.33
C TYR A 11 -6.94 11.41 45.26
N GLN A 12 -6.27 10.29 45.52
CA GLN A 12 -5.38 9.66 44.53
C GLN A 12 -6.17 9.15 43.32
N ARG A 13 -7.35 8.54 43.53
CA ARG A 13 -8.23 8.14 42.42
C ARG A 13 -8.71 9.31 41.56
N ALA A 14 -8.98 10.47 42.17
CA ALA A 14 -9.37 11.66 41.42
C ALA A 14 -8.25 12.19 40.53
N GLY A 15 -7.00 12.14 41.01
CA GLY A 15 -5.81 12.48 40.21
C GLY A 15 -5.62 11.54 39.02
N GLN A 16 -5.74 10.23 39.23
CA GLN A 16 -5.64 9.24 38.15
C GLN A 16 -6.71 9.44 37.06
N LEU A 17 -7.97 9.68 37.44
CA LEU A 17 -9.04 9.93 36.47
C LEU A 17 -8.80 11.17 35.61
N TRP A 18 -8.20 12.22 36.20
CA TRP A 18 -7.84 13.43 35.47
C TRP A 18 -6.69 13.18 34.48
N ASP A 19 -5.64 12.50 34.92
CA ASP A 19 -4.49 12.14 34.09
C ASP A 19 -4.90 11.20 32.96
N GLU A 20 -5.79 10.24 33.22
CA GLU A 20 -6.34 9.34 32.21
C GLU A 20 -7.12 10.12 31.13
N ARG A 21 -7.97 11.07 31.52
CA ARG A 21 -8.75 11.88 30.56
C ARG A 21 -7.87 12.78 29.70
N ILE A 22 -6.90 13.47 30.30
CA ILE A 22 -6.04 14.43 29.58
C ILE A 22 -4.96 13.69 28.76
N GLY A 23 -4.41 12.61 29.31
CA GLY A 23 -3.40 11.78 28.68
C GLY A 23 -3.94 10.98 27.50
N SER A 24 -5.10 10.34 27.66
CA SER A 24 -5.70 9.48 26.62
C SER A 24 -6.03 10.25 25.34
N ALA A 25 -6.57 11.48 25.45
CA ALA A 25 -6.91 12.30 24.29
C ALA A 25 -5.69 12.64 23.43
N ARG A 26 -4.54 12.93 24.04
CA ARG A 26 -3.29 13.23 23.33
C ARG A 26 -2.73 12.01 22.61
N VAL A 27 -2.73 10.86 23.28
CA VAL A 27 -2.27 9.58 22.70
C VAL A 27 -3.18 9.16 21.55
N GLN A 28 -4.50 9.30 21.71
CA GLN A 28 -5.47 8.96 20.68
C GLN A 28 -5.31 9.83 19.42
N ALA A 29 -5.11 11.15 19.59
CA ALA A 29 -4.84 12.04 18.46
C ALA A 29 -3.54 11.66 17.71
N ARG A 30 -2.48 11.30 18.45
CA ARG A 30 -1.22 10.85 17.85
C ARG A 30 -1.38 9.52 17.12
N ASN A 31 -2.07 8.54 17.72
CA ASN A 31 -2.33 7.25 17.09
C ASN A 31 -3.20 7.38 15.85
N TRP A 32 -4.19 8.27 15.87
CA TRP A 32 -5.02 8.55 14.71
C TRP A 32 -4.21 9.14 13.55
N ARG A 33 -3.31 10.08 13.83
CA ARG A 33 -2.36 10.60 12.83
C ARG A 33 -1.48 9.50 12.25
N LEU A 34 -0.95 8.62 13.09
CA LEU A 34 -0.13 7.49 12.64
C LEU A 34 -0.92 6.53 11.74
N MET A 35 -2.16 6.19 12.11
CA MET A 35 -3.05 5.37 11.28
C MET A 35 -3.35 6.02 9.93
N ALA A 36 -3.64 7.33 9.92
CA ALA A 36 -3.92 8.07 8.69
C ALA A 36 -2.70 8.08 7.76
N PHE A 37 -1.50 8.40 8.26
CA PHE A 37 -0.29 8.39 7.46
C PHE A 37 0.11 6.98 7.01
N GLY A 38 -0.07 5.97 7.87
CA GLY A 38 0.15 4.57 7.51
C GLY A 38 -0.76 4.13 6.36
N GLY A 39 -2.05 4.46 6.43
CA GLY A 39 -3.01 4.19 5.36
C GLY A 39 -2.65 4.90 4.05
N LEU A 40 -2.31 6.20 4.12
CA LEU A 40 -1.88 6.96 2.95
C LEU A 40 -0.64 6.34 2.30
N PHE A 41 0.39 6.01 3.09
CA PHE A 41 1.61 5.39 2.59
C PHE A 41 1.34 4.01 1.96
N LEU A 42 0.49 3.21 2.61
CA LEU A 42 0.08 1.91 2.09
C LEU A 42 -0.61 2.06 0.73
N THR A 43 -1.63 2.92 0.63
CA THR A 43 -2.36 3.15 -0.62
C THR A 43 -1.45 3.67 -1.72
N THR A 44 -0.61 4.69 -1.43
CA THR A 44 0.33 5.24 -2.42
C THR A 44 1.33 4.19 -2.89
N GLY A 45 1.91 3.39 -1.97
CA GLY A 45 2.84 2.32 -2.32
C GLY A 45 2.20 1.25 -3.19
N LEU A 46 0.97 0.83 -2.86
CA LEU A 46 0.22 -0.16 -3.61
C LEU A 46 -0.15 0.34 -5.00
N SER A 47 -0.64 1.59 -5.12
CA SER A 47 -0.90 2.23 -6.40
C SER A 47 0.36 2.35 -7.25
N ALA A 48 1.49 2.78 -6.68
CA ALA A 48 2.76 2.87 -7.40
C ALA A 48 3.23 1.50 -7.90
N GLY A 49 3.12 0.46 -7.07
CA GLY A 49 3.44 -0.92 -7.46
C GLY A 49 2.56 -1.43 -8.61
N LEU A 50 1.25 -1.14 -8.56
CA LEU A 50 0.32 -1.48 -9.64
C LEU A 50 0.64 -0.75 -10.94
N VAL A 51 0.98 0.55 -10.87
CA VAL A 51 1.42 1.32 -12.04
C VAL A 51 2.67 0.67 -12.63
N TRP A 52 3.68 0.38 -11.82
CA TRP A 52 4.91 -0.29 -12.27
C TRP A 52 4.61 -1.62 -12.95
N GLN A 53 3.76 -2.44 -12.34
CA GLN A 53 3.33 -3.72 -12.91
C GLN A 53 2.61 -3.53 -14.25
N SER A 54 1.75 -2.52 -14.37
CA SER A 54 0.99 -2.23 -15.59
C SER A 54 1.89 -1.77 -16.74
N MET A 55 3.01 -1.11 -16.43
CA MET A 55 3.98 -0.67 -17.43
C MET A 55 4.80 -1.83 -17.99
N GLN A 56 4.85 -2.98 -17.29
CA GLN A 56 5.51 -4.19 -17.77
C GLN A 56 4.66 -4.89 -18.85
N SER A 57 4.49 -4.25 -20.01
CA SER A 57 3.78 -4.84 -21.15
C SER A 57 4.52 -6.07 -21.70
N ARG A 58 3.95 -7.26 -21.47
CA ARG A 58 4.34 -8.51 -22.15
C ARG A 58 3.50 -8.70 -23.41
N VAL A 59 3.71 -7.85 -24.42
CA VAL A 59 3.08 -8.04 -25.74
C VAL A 59 4.09 -8.72 -26.65
N VAL A 60 3.77 -9.95 -27.10
CA VAL A 60 4.53 -10.65 -28.14
C VAL A 60 3.81 -10.39 -29.46
N PRO A 61 4.30 -9.46 -30.32
CA PRO A 61 3.66 -9.21 -31.60
C PRO A 61 3.90 -10.39 -32.55
N TYR A 62 2.83 -10.89 -33.16
CA TYR A 62 2.91 -11.87 -34.26
C TYR A 62 2.63 -11.14 -35.58
N VAL A 63 3.56 -11.25 -36.54
CA VAL A 63 3.36 -10.72 -37.89
C VAL A 63 3.06 -11.91 -38.81
N VAL A 64 1.92 -11.87 -39.49
CA VAL A 64 1.55 -12.86 -40.51
C VAL A 64 1.77 -12.22 -41.87
N ALA A 65 2.70 -12.76 -42.65
CA ALA A 65 2.86 -12.37 -44.05
C ALA A 65 1.71 -12.98 -44.86
N VAL A 66 0.89 -12.12 -45.48
CA VAL A 66 -0.11 -12.53 -46.46
C VAL A 66 0.41 -12.23 -47.86
N ASP A 67 0.29 -13.20 -48.78
CA ASP A 67 0.54 -13.00 -50.21
C ASP A 67 -0.64 -12.23 -50.85
N ALA A 68 -0.46 -11.68 -52.04
CA ALA A 68 -1.47 -10.89 -52.77
C ALA A 68 -2.79 -11.64 -53.05
N LEU A 69 -2.80 -12.96 -52.84
CA LEU A 69 -3.95 -13.86 -52.98
C LEU A 69 -4.58 -14.27 -51.63
N GLY A 70 -4.08 -13.79 -50.49
CA GLY A 70 -4.65 -14.01 -49.16
C GLY A 70 -4.24 -15.32 -48.46
N GLU A 71 -3.33 -16.12 -49.02
CA GLU A 71 -2.83 -17.32 -48.34
C GLU A 71 -1.78 -16.99 -47.28
N ALA A 72 -1.96 -17.54 -46.07
CA ALA A 72 -1.09 -17.34 -44.92
C ALA A 72 0.19 -18.19 -45.05
N ARG A 73 1.33 -17.55 -45.33
CA ARG A 73 2.63 -18.23 -45.39
C ARG A 73 3.37 -18.05 -44.06
N ALA A 74 3.43 -19.13 -43.28
CA ALA A 74 4.25 -19.38 -42.08
C ALA A 74 4.35 -18.24 -41.04
N ILE A 75 3.73 -18.45 -39.88
CA ILE A 75 3.82 -17.55 -38.71
C ILE A 75 5.22 -17.67 -38.10
N ALA A 76 6.04 -16.62 -38.23
CA ALA A 76 7.30 -16.49 -37.50
C ALA A 76 7.18 -15.33 -36.49
N PRO A 77 7.77 -15.43 -35.28
CA PRO A 77 7.78 -14.33 -34.33
C PRO A 77 8.46 -13.11 -34.95
N ALA A 78 7.82 -11.94 -34.84
CA ALA A 78 8.35 -10.71 -35.42
C ALA A 78 9.67 -10.35 -34.74
N ALA A 79 10.75 -10.21 -35.53
CA ALA A 79 12.02 -9.72 -35.03
C ALA A 79 11.81 -8.30 -34.46
N THR A 80 12.29 -8.09 -33.23
CA THR A 80 11.94 -7.00 -32.30
C THR A 80 12.24 -5.58 -32.80
N ASP A 81 12.92 -5.40 -33.93
CA ASP A 81 13.36 -4.07 -34.39
C ASP A 81 12.46 -3.52 -35.50
N TYR A 82 11.26 -3.06 -35.13
CA TYR A 82 10.45 -2.22 -36.02
C TYR A 82 10.50 -0.74 -35.57
N ARG A 83 11.21 0.08 -36.35
CA ARG A 83 11.17 1.55 -36.27
C ARG A 83 10.37 2.10 -37.45
N PRO A 84 9.16 2.66 -37.22
CA PRO A 84 8.46 3.43 -38.24
C PRO A 84 9.04 4.85 -38.34
N THR A 85 9.30 5.31 -39.57
CA THR A 85 9.57 6.72 -39.92
C THR A 85 8.29 7.52 -40.02
#